data_AF-A0A9E8NH08-F1
#
_entry.id   AF-A0A9E8NH08-F1
#
_cell.length_a   1.000
_cell.length_b   1.000
_cell.length_c   1.000
_cell.angle_alpha   90.00
_cell.angle_beta   90.00
_cell.angle_gamma   90.00
#
_symmetry.space_group_name_H-M   'P 1'
#
loop_
_entity.id
_entity.type
_entity.pdbx_description
1 polymer ?
#
loop_
_entity_poly.entity_id
_entity_poly.type
_entity_poly.pdbx_seq_one_letter_code
_entity_poly.pdbx_strand_id
1 'polypeptide(L)'
;MEQSQKSANLQSVIFALIHGATYLPAVWLLKNREFSQPVSVIIAVVPIAMFAIFIFKLIKAFSTMDEVKQRVQLEAVVIGFSLTVMLLMILFLLSLCGISKPDWFAYGHLVVYCWLFYFIGWFISGKKYGA
;
A
#
# COMPACT_ATOMS: atom_id res chain seq x y z
N MET A 1 -4.80 -25.41 -14.52
CA MET A 1 -4.94 -23.94 -14.37
C MET A 1 -5.11 -23.53 -12.90
N GLU A 2 -5.90 -24.26 -12.10
CA GLU A 2 -6.14 -23.99 -10.67
C GLU A 2 -4.89 -23.95 -9.78
N GLN A 3 -3.94 -24.89 -9.95
CA GLN A 3 -2.69 -24.92 -9.17
C GLN A 3 -1.78 -23.70 -9.43
N SER A 4 -1.76 -23.19 -10.66
CA SER A 4 -0.97 -22.01 -11.04
C SER A 4 -1.50 -20.76 -10.32
N GLN A 5 -2.82 -20.59 -10.29
CA GLN A 5 -3.52 -19.47 -9.63
C GLN A 5 -3.31 -19.49 -8.10
N LYS A 6 -3.36 -20.68 -7.48
CA LYS A 6 -3.13 -20.85 -6.03
C LYS A 6 -1.70 -20.49 -5.63
N SER A 7 -0.72 -20.86 -6.46
CA SER A 7 0.70 -20.56 -6.20
C SER A 7 1.04 -19.07 -6.37
N ALA A 8 0.44 -18.40 -7.36
CA ALA A 8 0.59 -16.96 -7.58
C ALA A 8 0.00 -16.14 -6.44
N ASN A 9 -1.16 -16.55 -5.91
CA ASN A 9 -1.82 -15.86 -4.80
C ASN A 9 -1.01 -16.00 -3.49
N LEU A 10 -0.49 -17.20 -3.21
CA LEU A 10 0.40 -17.44 -2.08
C LEU A 10 1.70 -16.61 -2.16
N GLN A 11 2.30 -16.52 -3.35
CA GLN A 11 3.49 -15.68 -3.57
C GLN A 11 3.19 -14.20 -3.29
N SER A 12 2.07 -13.66 -3.78
CA SER A 12 1.70 -12.25 -3.54
C SER A 12 1.52 -11.96 -2.05
N VAL A 13 0.89 -12.86 -1.29
CA VAL A 13 0.74 -12.73 0.18
C VAL A 13 2.10 -12.78 0.87
N ILE A 14 3.00 -13.69 0.48
CA ILE A 14 4.35 -13.78 1.04
C ILE A 14 5.13 -12.48 0.78
N PHE A 15 5.07 -11.91 -0.43
CA PHE A 15 5.76 -10.65 -0.74
C PHE A 15 5.14 -9.46 0.01
N ALA A 16 3.83 -9.44 0.25
CA ALA A 16 3.19 -8.44 1.10
C ALA A 16 3.70 -8.52 2.55
N LEU A 17 3.82 -9.75 3.09
CA LEU A 17 4.38 -10.00 4.42
C LEU A 17 5.86 -9.60 4.51
N ILE A 18 6.66 -9.91 3.48
CA ILE A 18 8.07 -9.48 3.39
C ILE A 18 8.19 -7.95 3.34
N HIS A 19 7.31 -7.27 2.60
CA HIS A 19 7.28 -5.80 2.60
C HIS A 19 6.94 -5.25 3.98
N GLY A 20 5.91 -5.77 4.65
CA GLY A 20 5.59 -5.39 6.03
C GLY A 20 6.76 -5.62 6.99
N ALA A 21 7.43 -6.77 6.86
CA ALA A 21 8.59 -7.15 7.66
C ALA A 21 9.85 -6.31 7.37
N THR A 22 9.94 -5.61 6.24
CA THR A 22 11.06 -4.71 5.92
C THR A 22 10.73 -3.25 6.26
N TYR A 23 9.48 -2.85 6.09
CA TYR A 23 9.03 -1.48 6.37
C TYR A 23 8.99 -1.16 7.87
N LEU A 24 8.42 -2.04 8.71
CA LEU A 24 8.31 -1.79 10.15
C LEU A 24 9.67 -1.65 10.85
N PRO A 25 10.66 -2.54 10.62
CA PRO A 25 11.99 -2.37 11.18
C PRO A 25 12.71 -1.14 10.63
N ALA A 26 12.55 -0.79 9.35
CA ALA A 26 13.16 0.40 8.78
C ALA A 26 12.64 1.67 9.47
N VAL A 27 11.32 1.78 9.68
CA VAL A 27 10.72 2.89 10.43
C VAL A 27 11.23 2.92 11.88
N TRP A 28 11.28 1.76 12.55
CA TRP A 28 11.77 1.69 13.92
C TRP A 28 13.25 2.07 14.03
N LEU A 29 14.10 1.59 13.13
CA LEU A 29 15.53 1.91 13.08
C LEU A 29 15.75 3.40 12.83
N LEU A 30 15.13 3.98 11.81
CA LEU A 30 15.29 5.39 11.46
C LEU A 30 14.73 6.35 12.52
N LYS A 31 13.76 5.90 13.33
CA LYS A 31 13.15 6.73 14.40
C LYS A 31 13.92 6.67 15.73
N ASN A 32 14.55 5.53 16.06
CA ASN A 32 15.13 5.30 17.39
C ASN A 32 16.67 5.25 17.41
N ARG A 33 17.32 5.36 16.25
CA ARG A 33 18.78 5.31 16.13
C ARG A 33 19.26 6.43 15.22
N GLU A 34 20.36 7.07 15.60
CA GLU A 34 21.09 7.97 14.72
C GLU A 34 22.05 7.14 13.87
N PHE A 35 21.86 7.20 12.56
CA PHE A 35 22.77 6.59 11.57
C PHE A 35 23.41 7.69 10.73
N SER A 36 24.56 7.38 10.12
CA SER A 36 25.13 8.25 9.11
C SER A 36 24.17 8.36 7.91
N GLN A 37 24.18 9.51 7.24
CA GLN A 37 23.27 9.80 6.12
C GLN A 37 23.26 8.70 5.04
N PRO A 38 24.41 8.12 4.60
CA PRO A 38 24.40 7.04 3.62
C PRO A 38 23.66 5.79 4.10
N VAL A 39 23.81 5.43 5.38
CA VAL A 39 23.16 4.25 5.96
C VAL A 39 21.65 4.47 6.07
N SER A 40 21.22 5.66 6.49
CA SER A 40 19.79 6.02 6.54
C SER A 40 19.12 5.93 5.17
N VAL A 41 19.80 6.36 4.10
CA VAL A 41 19.28 6.25 2.73
C VAL A 41 19.14 4.78 2.32
N ILE A 42 20.13 3.93 2.61
CA ILE A 42 20.04 2.49 2.31
C ILE A 42 18.86 1.86 3.04
N ILE A 43 18.70 2.15 4.33
CA ILE A 43 17.58 1.63 5.14
C ILE A 43 16.22 2.09 4.56
N ALA A 44 16.13 3.32 4.06
CA ALA A 44 14.91 3.84 3.44
C ALA A 44 14.61 3.22 2.06
N VAL A 45 15.63 2.89 1.26
CA VAL A 45 15.47 2.37 -0.12
C VAL A 45 15.06 0.90 -0.14
N VAL A 46 15.58 0.06 0.77
CA VAL A 46 15.29 -1.38 0.83
C VAL A 46 13.78 -1.70 0.83
N PRO A 47 12.93 -1.12 1.71
CA PRO A 47 11.50 -1.42 1.72
C PRO A 47 10.79 -0.94 0.44
N ILE A 48 11.28 0.12 -0.21
CA ILE A 48 10.74 0.63 -1.48
C ILE A 48 11.05 -0.34 -2.62
N ALA A 49 12.28 -0.85 -2.70
CA ALA A 49 12.64 -1.87 -3.68
C ALA A 49 11.81 -3.15 -3.52
N MET A 50 11.60 -3.60 -2.28
CA MET A 50 10.72 -4.75 -1.99
C MET A 50 9.27 -4.47 -2.38
N PHE A 51 8.78 -3.25 -2.18
CA PHE A 51 7.44 -2.85 -2.61
C PHE A 51 7.30 -2.87 -4.14
N ALA A 52 8.31 -2.42 -4.88
CA ALA A 52 8.30 -2.48 -6.34
C ALA A 52 8.20 -3.93 -6.86
N ILE A 53 8.92 -4.87 -6.23
CA ILE A 53 8.82 -6.30 -6.55
C ILE A 53 7.42 -6.82 -6.24
N PHE A 54 6.85 -6.43 -5.10
CA PHE A 54 5.47 -6.77 -4.74
C PHE A 54 4.46 -6.26 -5.78
N ILE A 55 4.57 -5.01 -6.23
CA ILE A 55 3.70 -4.45 -7.28
C ILE A 55 3.79 -5.29 -8.55
N PHE A 56 4.99 -5.63 -9.01
CA PHE A 56 5.17 -6.43 -10.22
C PHE A 56 4.48 -7.81 -10.10
N LYS A 57 4.62 -8.46 -8.95
CA LYS A 57 3.95 -9.74 -8.66
C LYS A 57 2.43 -9.59 -8.57
N LEU A 58 1.94 -8.50 -7.97
CA LEU A 58 0.52 -8.19 -7.85
C LEU A 58 -0.13 -8.00 -9.23
N ILE A 59 0.50 -7.22 -10.11
CA ILE A 59 0.02 -7.01 -11.50
C ILE A 59 -0.08 -8.35 -12.23
N LYS A 60 0.95 -9.21 -12.11
CA LYS A 60 0.94 -10.55 -12.71
C LYS A 60 -0.15 -11.46 -12.12
N ALA A 61 -0.47 -11.31 -10.83
CA ALA A 61 -1.58 -12.05 -10.23
C ALA A 61 -2.92 -11.57 -10.81
N PHE A 62 -3.12 -10.25 -10.93
CA PHE A 62 -4.33 -9.67 -11.51
C PHE A 62 -4.54 -10.09 -12.96
N SER A 63 -3.49 -10.16 -13.78
CA SER A 63 -3.61 -10.60 -15.18
C SER A 63 -4.11 -12.04 -15.36
N THR A 64 -4.07 -12.85 -14.30
CA THR A 64 -4.58 -14.24 -14.32
C THR A 64 -5.96 -14.39 -13.68
N MET A 65 -6.56 -13.30 -13.23
CA MET A 65 -7.92 -13.31 -12.66
C MET A 65 -8.98 -13.21 -13.75
N ASP A 66 -10.18 -13.68 -13.43
CA ASP A 66 -11.38 -13.50 -14.26
C ASP A 66 -11.70 -12.01 -14.44
N GLU A 67 -12.34 -11.63 -15.55
CA GLU A 67 -12.63 -10.23 -15.88
C GLU A 67 -13.41 -9.49 -14.78
N VAL A 68 -14.37 -10.17 -14.14
CA VAL A 68 -15.15 -9.61 -13.04
C VAL A 68 -14.26 -9.27 -11.84
N LYS A 69 -13.36 -10.18 -11.47
CA LYS A 69 -12.41 -9.97 -10.36
C LYS A 69 -11.41 -8.87 -10.71
N GLN A 70 -10.89 -8.84 -11.94
CA GLN A 70 -10.01 -7.76 -12.39
C GLN A 70 -10.71 -6.40 -12.30
N ARG A 71 -11.98 -6.30 -12.71
CA ARG A 71 -12.75 -5.06 -12.62
C ARG A 71 -12.96 -4.63 -11.17
N VAL A 72 -13.32 -5.55 -10.28
CA VAL A 72 -13.43 -5.28 -8.84
C VAL A 72 -12.11 -4.73 -8.27
N GLN A 73 -10.98 -5.35 -8.62
CA GLN A 73 -9.66 -4.92 -8.18
C GLN A 73 -9.28 -3.54 -8.73
N LEU A 74 -9.55 -3.29 -10.01
CA LEU A 74 -9.28 -1.99 -10.64
C LEU A 74 -10.11 -0.88 -10.00
N GLU A 75 -11.41 -1.09 -9.81
CA GLU A 75 -12.28 -0.11 -9.13
C GLU A 75 -11.79 0.14 -7.69
N ALA A 76 -11.40 -0.91 -6.96
CA ALA A 76 -10.84 -0.79 -5.63
C ALA A 76 -9.56 0.07 -5.59
N VAL A 77 -8.64 -0.14 -6.53
CA VAL A 77 -7.42 0.66 -6.67
C VAL A 77 -7.76 2.11 -7.01
N VAL A 78 -8.70 2.36 -7.93
CA VAL A 78 -9.11 3.72 -8.32
C VAL A 78 -9.72 4.46 -7.13
N ILE A 79 -10.60 3.82 -6.36
CA ILE A 79 -11.19 4.40 -5.15
C ILE A 79 -10.11 4.66 -4.10
N GLY A 80 -9.26 3.66 -3.83
CA GLY A 80 -8.17 3.75 -2.87
C GLY A 80 -7.20 4.89 -3.18
N PHE A 81 -6.75 4.97 -4.43
CA PHE A 81 -5.89 6.04 -4.93
C PHE A 81 -6.55 7.41 -4.81
N SER A 82 -7.81 7.56 -5.27
CA SER A 82 -8.51 8.84 -5.26
C SER A 82 -8.70 9.38 -3.85
N LEU A 83 -9.10 8.52 -2.89
CA LEU A 83 -9.24 8.90 -1.49
C LEU A 83 -7.89 9.24 -0.84
N THR A 84 -6.82 8.53 -1.22
CA THR A 84 -5.46 8.82 -0.72
C THR A 84 -4.96 10.19 -1.21
N VAL A 85 -5.16 10.50 -2.49
CA VAL A 85 -4.82 11.81 -3.05
C VAL A 85 -5.64 12.92 -2.39
N MET A 86 -6.93 12.70 -2.22
CA MET A 86 -7.81 13.65 -1.51
C MET A 86 -7.32 13.89 -0.07
N LEU A 87 -6.95 12.84 0.66
CA LEU A 87 -6.37 12.97 2.00
C LEU A 87 -5.05 13.75 1.98
N LEU A 88 -4.15 13.46 1.04
CA LEU A 88 -2.88 14.16 0.89
C LEU A 88 -3.09 15.67 0.65
N MET A 89 -4.04 16.03 -0.21
CA MET A 89 -4.40 17.43 -0.49
C MET A 89 -4.92 18.12 0.78
N ILE A 90 -5.80 17.47 1.52
CA ILE A 90 -6.34 18.03 2.77
C ILE A 90 -5.23 18.21 3.82
N LEU A 91 -4.35 17.21 3.99
CA LEU A 91 -3.21 17.31 4.91
C LEU A 91 -2.27 18.46 4.55
N PHE A 92 -2.04 18.67 3.25
CA PHE A 92 -1.22 19.77 2.76
C PHE A 92 -1.88 21.14 3.03
N LEU A 93 -3.17 21.30 2.72
CA LEU A 93 -3.91 22.54 2.99
C LEU A 93 -3.99 22.86 4.49
N LEU A 94 -4.25 21.86 5.33
CA LEU A 94 -4.23 22.03 6.80
C LEU A 94 -2.87 22.47 7.31
N SER A 95 -1.78 21.97 6.71
CA SER A 95 -0.42 22.40 7.04
C SER A 95 -0.19 23.88 6.70
N LEU A 96 -0.78 24.40 5.62
CA LEU A 96 -0.70 25.82 5.27
C LEU A 96 -1.55 26.70 6.19
N CYS A 97 -2.64 26.18 6.74
CA CYS A 97 -3.49 26.88 7.70
C CYS A 97 -2.91 26.91 9.13
N GLY A 98 -1.74 26.30 9.36
CA GLY A 98 -1.16 26.19 10.71
C GLY A 98 -1.96 25.30 11.66
N ILE A 99 -2.87 24.47 11.14
CA ILE A 99 -3.69 23.57 11.94
C ILE A 99 -2.82 22.38 12.35
N SER A 100 -2.57 22.27 13.66
CA SER A 100 -1.89 21.10 14.22
C SER A 100 -2.77 19.87 14.06
N LYS A 101 -2.21 18.87 13.37
CA LYS A 101 -2.84 17.57 13.15
C LYS A 101 -2.25 16.55 14.10
N PRO A 102 -3.05 15.63 14.66
CA PRO A 102 -2.54 14.59 15.54
C PRO A 102 -1.59 13.66 14.77
N ASP A 103 -0.61 13.06 15.45
CA ASP A 103 0.45 12.26 14.82
C ASP A 103 -0.07 11.08 13.99
N TRP A 104 -1.20 10.50 14.40
CA TRP A 104 -1.86 9.42 13.66
C TRP A 104 -2.50 9.90 12.35
N PHE A 105 -2.84 11.19 12.24
CA PHE A 105 -3.35 11.86 11.03
C PHE A 105 -2.23 12.66 10.33
N ALA A 106 -1.06 12.04 10.20
CA ALA A 106 0.12 12.63 9.58
C ALA A 106 0.62 11.83 8.37
N TYR A 107 1.53 12.44 7.60
CA TYR A 107 2.11 11.84 6.39
C TYR A 107 2.74 10.47 6.63
N GLY A 108 3.26 10.21 7.84
CA GLY A 108 3.83 8.91 8.22
C GLY A 108 2.85 7.74 8.18
N HIS A 109 1.54 8.00 8.23
CA HIS A 109 0.50 6.97 8.23
C HIS A 109 -0.24 6.85 6.89
N LEU A 110 0.18 7.59 5.85
CA LEU A 110 -0.45 7.56 4.52
C LEU A 110 -0.53 6.15 3.92
N VAL A 111 0.47 5.31 4.18
CA VAL A 111 0.47 3.92 3.73
C VAL A 111 -0.71 3.14 4.33
N VAL A 112 -0.99 3.33 5.62
CA VAL A 112 -2.11 2.66 6.31
C VAL A 112 -3.44 3.13 5.72
N TYR A 113 -3.60 4.44 5.50
CA TYR A 113 -4.80 5.00 4.87
C TYR A 113 -5.00 4.52 3.45
N CYS A 114 -3.93 4.40 2.66
CA CYS A 114 -3.99 3.86 1.30
C CYS A 114 -4.58 2.44 1.27
N TRP A 115 -4.09 1.56 2.14
CA TRP A 115 -4.64 0.21 2.28
C TRP A 115 -6.09 0.22 2.77
N LEU A 116 -6.42 1.04 3.77
CA LEU A 116 -7.79 1.17 4.26
C LEU A 116 -8.76 1.59 3.15
N PHE A 117 -8.41 2.62 2.39
CA PHE A 117 -9.24 3.11 1.27
C PHE A 117 -9.36 2.09 0.14
N TYR A 118 -8.30 1.35 -0.14
CA TYR A 118 -8.36 0.23 -1.08
C TYR A 118 -9.35 -0.85 -0.60
N PHE A 119 -9.32 -1.26 0.68
CA PHE A 119 -10.27 -2.26 1.20
C PHE A 119 -11.71 -1.77 1.18
N ILE A 120 -11.93 -0.47 1.44
CA ILE A 120 -13.26 0.15 1.28
C ILE A 120 -13.72 0.04 -0.19
N GLY A 121 -12.86 0.41 -1.14
CA GLY A 121 -13.15 0.27 -2.57
C GLY A 121 -13.42 -1.17 -2.98
N TRP A 122 -12.63 -2.11 -2.47
CA TRP A 122 -12.78 -3.54 -2.73
C TRP A 122 -14.12 -4.06 -2.20
N PHE A 123 -14.53 -3.69 -0.99
CA PHE A 123 -15.82 -4.09 -0.43
C PHE A 123 -17.01 -3.52 -1.22
N ILE A 124 -16.94 -2.25 -1.62
CA ILE A 124 -17.98 -1.59 -2.41
C ILE A 124 -18.11 -2.26 -3.79
N SER A 125 -16.98 -2.47 -4.48
CA SER A 125 -16.98 -3.10 -5.80
C SER A 125 -17.33 -4.59 -5.74
N GLY A 126 -16.89 -5.32 -4.72
CA GLY A 126 -17.26 -6.72 -4.50
C GLY A 126 -18.77 -6.88 -4.35
N LYS A 127 -19.40 -6.03 -3.54
CA LYS A 127 -20.86 -6.00 -3.39
C LYS A 127 -21.60 -5.68 -4.69
N LYS A 128 -21.04 -4.79 -5.53
CA LYS A 128 -21.61 -4.41 -6.83
C LYS A 128 -21.61 -5.56 -7.84
N TYR A 129 -20.60 -6.42 -7.81
CA TYR A 129 -20.42 -7.52 -8.77
C TYR A 129 -20.80 -8.91 -8.21
N GLY A 130 -21.19 -9.01 -6.94
CA GLY A 130 -21.51 -10.28 -6.28
C GLY A 130 -20.31 -11.18 -6.06
N ALA A 131 -19.12 -10.59 -5.91
CA ALA A 131 -17.83 -11.28 -5.79
C ALA A 131 -17.32 -11.33 -4.34
#